data_AF-A0A922WL21-F1
#
_entry.id   AF-A0A922WL21-F1
#
_cell.length_a   1.000
_cell.length_b   1.000
_cell.length_c   1.000
_cell.angle_alpha   90.00
_cell.angle_beta   90.00
_cell.angle_gamma   90.00
#
_symmetry.space_group_name_H-M   'P 1'
#
loop_
_entity.id
_entity.type
_entity.pdbx_description
1 polymer ?
#
loop_
_entity_poly.entity_id
_entity_poly.type
_entity_poly.pdbx_seq_one_letter_code
_entity_poly.pdbx_strand_id
1 'polypeptide(L)'
;MMKSLMSGAVAMTLIAGLVGCSESPMQPQADMIRHETKREANDVRNSADSQAEAIRNQTGKTITGESKSGVAEDTADYVEKIGERKADAIEKSGEKKADQLEEVKP
;
A
#
# COMPACT_ATOMS: atom_id res chain seq x y z
N MET A 1 -54.00 14.42 3.91
CA MET A 1 -54.14 14.08 2.47
C MET A 1 -52.99 14.75 1.73
N MET A 2 -51.99 13.98 1.29
CA MET A 2 -50.87 14.49 0.47
C MET A 2 -51.12 14.06 -0.97
N LYS A 3 -51.21 15.05 -1.86
CA LYS A 3 -51.19 14.88 -3.31
C LYS A 3 -50.12 15.81 -3.84
N SER A 4 -49.03 15.27 -4.37
CA SER A 4 -48.40 15.79 -5.58
C SER A 4 -47.42 14.76 -6.14
N LEU A 5 -47.77 14.24 -7.31
CA LEU A 5 -46.94 13.44 -8.20
C LEU A 5 -46.44 14.38 -9.30
N MET A 6 -45.12 14.52 -9.45
CA MET A 6 -44.40 15.02 -10.63
C MET A 6 -43.06 14.28 -10.60
N SER A 7 -42.89 13.13 -11.25
CA SER A 7 -42.62 12.95 -12.69
C SER A 7 -41.65 14.00 -13.24
N GLY A 8 -40.40 13.59 -13.43
CA GLY A 8 -39.31 14.42 -13.96
C GLY A 8 -38.07 13.58 -14.21
N ALA A 9 -38.12 12.75 -15.26
CA ALA A 9 -36.94 12.08 -15.79
C ALA A 9 -36.02 13.14 -16.41
N VAL A 10 -34.88 13.42 -15.75
CA VAL A 10 -33.79 14.19 -16.36
C VAL A 10 -32.76 13.19 -16.86
N ALA A 11 -32.81 12.97 -18.17
CA ALA A 11 -31.82 12.23 -18.92
C ALA A 11 -30.42 12.81 -18.65
N MET A 12 -29.56 12.03 -18.01
CA MET A 12 -28.16 12.36 -17.80
C MET A 12 -27.42 12.12 -19.13
N THR A 13 -27.34 13.18 -19.93
CA THR A 13 -26.67 13.18 -21.23
C THR A 13 -25.18 12.89 -21.03
N LEU A 14 -24.78 11.64 -21.29
CA LEU A 14 -23.39 11.21 -21.43
C LEU A 14 -22.78 11.92 -22.66
N ILE A 15 -22.04 13.00 -22.42
CA ILE A 15 -21.19 13.60 -23.45
C ILE A 15 -19.92 12.74 -23.54
N ALA A 16 -19.90 11.86 -24.54
CA ALA A 16 -18.72 11.16 -24.97
C ALA A 16 -17.86 12.09 -25.84
N GLY A 17 -16.58 12.24 -25.47
CA GLY A 17 -15.49 12.50 -26.41
C GLY A 17 -14.81 13.87 -26.32
N LEU A 18 -13.62 13.90 -25.71
CA LEU A 18 -12.46 14.62 -26.23
C LEU A 18 -11.19 13.81 -25.91
N VAL A 19 -10.54 13.36 -26.98
CA VAL A 19 -9.18 12.79 -27.10
C VAL A 19 -8.17 13.18 -26.00
N GLY A 20 -8.14 12.34 -24.98
CA GLY A 20 -7.06 12.12 -24.02
C GLY A 20 -7.37 10.73 -23.45
N CYS A 21 -6.37 9.87 -23.26
CA CYS A 21 -6.56 8.50 -22.76
C CYS A 21 -7.65 8.47 -21.70
N SER A 22 -8.72 7.71 -21.91
CA SER A 22 -9.85 7.66 -20.98
C SER A 22 -9.40 6.95 -19.71
N GLU A 23 -8.73 7.68 -18.83
CA GLU A 23 -8.44 7.23 -17.48
C GLU A 23 -9.78 6.89 -16.82
N SER A 24 -9.90 5.69 -16.25
CA SER A 24 -11.08 5.35 -15.47
C SER A 24 -11.22 6.40 -14.37
N PRO A 25 -12.42 6.91 -14.06
CA PRO A 25 -12.61 7.88 -12.98
C PRO A 25 -12.13 7.34 -11.61
N MET A 26 -11.88 6.04 -11.51
CA MET A 26 -11.34 5.38 -10.32
C MET A 26 -9.80 5.39 -10.22
N GLN A 27 -9.07 5.77 -11.27
CA GLN A 27 -7.59 5.77 -11.27
C GLN A 27 -6.97 6.62 -10.15
N PRO A 28 -7.42 7.87 -9.89
CA PRO A 28 -6.86 8.65 -8.78
C PRO A 28 -7.07 8.00 -7.40
N GLN A 29 -8.15 7.23 -7.23
CA GLN A 29 -8.43 6.51 -5.99
C GLN A 29 -7.56 5.27 -5.86
N ALA A 30 -7.36 4.53 -6.96
CA ALA A 30 -6.46 3.39 -7.02
C ALA A 30 -5.02 3.80 -6.70
N ASP A 31 -4.55 4.91 -7.28
CA ASP A 31 -3.22 5.47 -7.02
C ASP A 31 -3.04 5.92 -5.57
N MET A 32 -4.06 6.52 -4.97
CA MET A 32 -4.04 6.88 -3.56
C MET A 32 -3.88 5.65 -2.67
N ILE A 33 -4.58 4.55 -2.98
CA ILE A 33 -4.45 3.29 -2.25
C ILE A 33 -3.03 2.75 -2.38
N ARG A 34 -2.48 2.66 -3.59
CA ARG A 34 -1.11 2.19 -3.82
C ARG A 34 -0.10 3.02 -3.04
N HIS A 35 -0.22 4.35 -3.10
CA HIS A 35 0.64 5.27 -2.37
C HIS A 35 0.57 5.07 -0.85
N GLU A 36 -0.64 4.98 -0.29
CA GLU A 36 -0.82 4.81 1.14
C GLU A 36 -0.31 3.45 1.63
N THR A 37 -0.62 2.36 0.91
CA THR A 37 -0.13 1.03 1.29
C THR A 37 1.39 0.91 1.15
N LYS A 38 1.99 1.60 0.18
CA LYS A 38 3.45 1.70 0.05
C LYS A 38 4.07 2.45 1.23
N ARG A 39 3.44 3.54 1.66
CA ARG A 39 3.88 4.27 2.85
C ARG A 39 3.82 3.37 4.09
N GLU A 40 2.68 2.70 4.32
CA GLU A 40 2.51 1.80 5.46
C GLU A 40 3.52 0.65 5.44
N ALA A 41 3.73 0.03 4.27
CA ALA A 41 4.72 -1.02 4.08
C ALA A 41 6.15 -0.54 4.40
N ASN A 42 6.51 0.68 3.96
CA ASN A 42 7.80 1.28 4.29
C ASN A 42 7.95 1.55 5.79
N ASP A 43 6.90 1.99 6.47
CA ASP A 43 6.93 2.18 7.93
C ASP A 43 7.18 0.85 8.65
N VAL A 44 6.61 -0.25 8.16
CA VAL A 44 6.87 -1.61 8.67
C VAL A 44 8.31 -2.04 8.43
N ARG A 45 8.85 -1.84 7.21
CA ARG A 45 10.26 -2.15 6.88
C ARG A 45 11.22 -1.36 7.79
N ASN A 46 11.05 -0.04 7.85
CA ASN A 46 11.85 0.85 8.68
C ASN A 46 11.83 0.47 10.17
N SER A 47 10.67 0.06 10.66
CA SER A 47 10.52 -0.39 12.05
C SER A 47 11.28 -1.70 12.30
N ALA A 48 11.21 -2.66 11.37
CA ALA A 48 11.94 -3.92 11.46
C ALA A 48 13.45 -3.69 11.38
N ASP A 49 13.90 -2.87 10.44
CA ASP A 49 15.31 -2.50 10.27
C ASP A 49 15.86 -1.82 11.53
N SER A 50 15.09 -0.90 12.12
CA SER A 50 15.47 -0.24 13.38
C SER A 50 15.60 -1.23 14.54
N GLN A 51 14.74 -2.25 14.60
CA GLN A 51 14.81 -3.30 15.62
C GLN A 51 16.00 -4.23 15.40
N ALA A 52 16.23 -4.66 14.15
CA ALA A 52 17.38 -5.48 13.77
C ALA A 52 18.69 -4.76 14.07
N GLU A 53 18.76 -3.47 13.76
CA GLU A 53 19.89 -2.61 14.08
C GLU A 53 20.13 -2.51 15.60
N ALA A 54 19.08 -2.36 16.39
CA ALA A 54 19.19 -2.38 17.85
C ALA A 54 19.77 -3.71 18.37
N ILE A 55 19.37 -4.84 17.77
CA ILE A 55 19.89 -6.18 18.11
C ILE A 55 21.39 -6.28 17.77
N ARG A 56 21.79 -5.90 16.55
CA ARG A 56 23.20 -5.92 16.14
C ARG A 56 24.07 -5.04 17.04
N ASN A 57 23.54 -3.91 17.51
CA ASN A 57 24.25 -2.99 18.39
C ASN A 57 24.44 -3.52 19.83
N GLN A 58 23.61 -4.46 20.32
CA GLN A 58 23.73 -5.01 21.67
C GLN A 58 25.06 -5.74 21.91
N THR A 59 25.58 -6.42 20.89
CA THR A 59 26.86 -7.16 20.96
C THR A 59 28.00 -6.43 20.27
N GLY A 60 27.73 -5.22 19.75
CA GLY A 60 28.61 -4.49 18.86
C GLY A 60 28.74 -5.13 17.48
N LYS A 61 29.32 -4.35 16.56
CA LYS A 61 29.39 -4.70 15.15
C LYS A 61 30.81 -4.99 14.66
N THR A 62 30.91 -5.83 13.64
CA THR A 62 32.14 -6.02 12.84
C THR A 62 32.40 -4.79 11.98
N ILE A 63 33.53 -4.78 11.28
CA ILE A 63 33.84 -3.72 10.29
C ILE A 63 32.90 -3.74 9.08
N THR A 64 32.20 -4.86 8.83
CA THR A 64 31.21 -5.03 7.76
C THR A 64 29.80 -4.62 8.20
N GLY A 65 29.59 -4.30 9.48
CA GLY A 65 28.30 -3.86 10.03
C GLY A 65 27.43 -4.96 10.63
N GLU A 66 27.82 -6.22 10.45
CA GLU A 66 27.19 -7.40 11.06
C GLU A 66 27.43 -7.42 12.57
N SER A 67 26.58 -8.10 13.30
CA SER A 67 26.76 -8.39 14.71
C SER A 67 28.02 -9.23 14.96
N LYS A 68 28.75 -8.93 16.03
CA LYS A 68 29.85 -9.79 16.52
C LYS A 68 29.37 -11.13 17.07
N SER A 69 28.07 -11.28 17.34
CA SER A 69 27.45 -12.52 17.81
C SER A 69 26.59 -13.11 16.70
N GLY A 70 26.91 -14.32 16.26
CA GLY A 70 26.13 -15.01 15.21
C GLY A 70 24.65 -15.19 15.59
N VAL A 71 24.36 -15.49 16.86
CA VAL A 71 22.97 -15.60 17.35
C VAL A 71 22.22 -14.27 17.23
N ALA A 72 22.90 -13.16 17.51
CA ALA A 72 22.29 -11.84 17.38
C ALA A 72 22.11 -11.45 15.91
N GLU A 73 23.04 -11.84 15.01
CA GLU A 73 22.86 -11.66 13.56
C GLU A 73 21.67 -12.45 13.04
N ASP A 74 21.60 -13.75 13.34
CA ASP A 74 20.48 -14.61 12.93
C ASP A 74 19.12 -14.07 13.41
N THR A 75 19.12 -13.47 14.61
CA THR A 75 17.91 -12.84 15.17
C THR A 75 17.55 -11.55 14.44
N ALA A 76 18.53 -10.69 14.13
CA ALA A 76 18.33 -9.46 13.38
C ALA A 76 17.79 -9.75 11.97
N ASP A 77 18.40 -10.70 11.25
CA ASP A 77 17.97 -11.14 9.93
C ASP A 77 16.56 -11.72 9.93
N TYR A 78 16.21 -12.48 10.98
CA TYR A 78 14.87 -12.99 11.14
C TYR A 78 13.83 -11.87 11.30
N VAL A 79 14.16 -10.82 12.07
CA VAL A 79 13.30 -9.65 12.26
C VAL A 79 13.09 -8.91 10.94
N GLU A 80 14.15 -8.62 10.19
CA GLU A 80 14.08 -7.99 8.86
C GLU A 80 13.20 -8.82 7.92
N LYS A 81 13.43 -10.14 7.85
CA LYS A 81 12.64 -11.05 7.01
C LYS A 81 11.17 -11.14 7.40
N ILE A 82 10.83 -10.96 8.68
CA ILE A 82 9.43 -10.87 9.12
C ILE A 82 8.84 -9.52 8.71
N GLY A 83 9.59 -8.43 8.86
CA GLY A 83 9.22 -7.08 8.42
C GLY A 83 8.89 -7.03 6.93
N GLU A 84 9.81 -7.51 6.10
CA GLU A 84 9.64 -7.56 4.64
C GLU A 84 8.40 -8.36 4.24
N ARG A 85 8.22 -9.56 4.79
CA ARG A 85 7.02 -10.37 4.49
C ARG A 85 5.71 -9.68 4.85
N LYS A 86 5.68 -8.88 5.92
CA LYS A 86 4.51 -8.11 6.32
C LYS A 86 4.29 -6.93 5.37
N ALA A 87 5.34 -6.20 5.05
CA ALA A 87 5.31 -5.08 4.12
C ALA A 87 4.82 -5.51 2.73
N ASP A 88 5.35 -6.62 2.20
CA ASP A 88 4.92 -7.21 0.93
C ASP A 88 3.44 -7.63 0.94
N ALA A 89 2.95 -8.15 2.06
CA ALA A 89 1.54 -8.51 2.21
C ALA A 89 0.63 -7.26 2.17
N ILE A 90 1.07 -6.15 2.77
CA ILE A 90 0.36 -4.86 2.74
C ILE A 90 0.33 -4.31 1.32
N GLU A 91 1.48 -4.20 0.65
CA GLU A 91 1.56 -3.73 -0.74
C GLU A 91 0.70 -4.59 -1.67
N LYS A 92 0.81 -5.92 -1.58
CA LYS A 92 0.01 -6.83 -2.40
C LYS A 92 -1.49 -6.68 -2.16
N SER A 93 -1.90 -6.46 -0.91
CA SER A 93 -3.31 -6.21 -0.58
C SER A 93 -3.78 -4.86 -1.14
N GLY A 94 -2.93 -3.83 -1.10
CA GLY A 94 -3.17 -2.52 -1.69
C GLY A 94 -3.33 -2.58 -3.19
N GLU A 95 -2.38 -3.19 -3.89
CA GLU A 95 -2.42 -3.39 -5.34
C GLU A 95 -3.67 -4.14 -5.75
N LYS A 96 -4.00 -5.27 -5.09
CA LYS A 96 -5.23 -6.02 -5.40
C LYS A 96 -6.49 -5.16 -5.25
N LYS A 97 -6.53 -4.28 -4.25
CA LYS A 97 -7.68 -3.37 -4.04
C LYS A 97 -7.72 -2.27 -5.10
N ALA A 98 -6.57 -1.72 -5.46
CA ALA A 98 -6.44 -0.73 -6.52
C ALA A 98 -6.87 -1.30 -7.88
N ASP A 99 -6.41 -2.51 -8.22
CA ASP A 99 -6.78 -3.22 -9.44
C ASP A 99 -8.29 -3.49 -9.48
N GLN A 100 -8.89 -3.92 -8.36
CA GLN A 100 -10.33 -4.12 -8.26
C GLN A 100 -11.12 -2.83 -8.55
N LEU A 101 -10.64 -1.67 -8.09
CA LEU A 101 -11.29 -0.38 -8.37
C LEU A 101 -11.17 0.03 -9.83
N GLU A 102 -10.02 -0.24 -10.46
CA GLU A 102 -9.80 0.04 -11.88
C GLU A 102 -10.62 -0.88 -12.79
N GLU A 103 -10.87 -2.13 -12.36
CA GLU A 103 -11.72 -3.10 -13.05
C GLU A 103 -13.22 -2.74 -12.97
N VAL A 104 -13.65 -1.95 -11.99
CA VAL A 104 -15.03 -1.42 -11.96
C VAL A 104 -15.16 -0.39 -13.09
N LYS A 105 -15.57 -0.87 -14.27
CA LYS A 105 -15.98 0.00 -15.37
C LYS A 105 -17.24 0.78 -14.94
N PRO A 106 -17.32 2.09 -15.23
CA PRO A 106 -18.55 2.85 -15.05
C PRO A 106 -19.70 2.31 -15.92
#